data_AF-A0A1S2K201-F1
#
_entry.id   AF-A0A1S2K201-F1
#
_cell.length_a   1.000
_cell.length_b   1.000
_cell.length_c   1.000
_cell.angle_alpha   90.00
_cell.angle_beta   90.00
_cell.angle_gamma   90.00
#
_symmetry.space_group_name_H-M   'P 1'
#
loop_
_entity.id
_entity.type
_entity.pdbx_description
1 polymer ?
#
loop_
_entity_poly.entity_id
_entity_poly.type
_entity_poly.pdbx_seq_one_letter_code
_entity_poly.pdbx_strand_id
1 'polypeptide(L)'
;MNRDHPEVPPGTELRRRARAEALPFLSALALPDPADAVRAWTKQVTTAQSAAQVHVLLDAQTGSEASTLLALRDLLRAAAAWCRDRGQPALAERYLRTSDLLDITDRQLYQLGVDHLSAFHTRAPQVRSDRKGPTTESH
;
A
#
# COMPACT_ATOMS: atom_id res chain seq x y z
N MET A 1 -26.47 18.10 42.46
CA MET A 1 -26.86 17.55 41.15
C MET A 1 -25.69 17.72 40.18
N ASN A 2 -24.77 16.77 40.15
CA ASN A 2 -23.70 16.75 39.14
C ASN A 2 -24.16 15.87 37.99
N ARG A 3 -24.10 16.43 36.78
CA ARG A 3 -24.50 15.78 35.52
C ARG A 3 -23.45 14.74 35.16
N ASP A 4 -23.81 13.46 35.25
CA ASP A 4 -23.08 12.38 34.59
C ASP A 4 -22.99 12.69 33.10
N HIS A 5 -21.82 13.10 32.63
CA HIS A 5 -21.51 13.02 31.21
C HIS A 5 -21.21 11.54 30.93
N PRO A 6 -21.96 10.86 30.05
CA PRO A 6 -21.60 9.51 29.66
C PRO A 6 -20.22 9.58 29.00
N GLU A 7 -19.23 8.96 29.66
CA GLU A 7 -17.88 8.84 29.14
C GLU A 7 -17.95 8.15 27.77
N VAL A 8 -17.41 8.79 26.74
CA VAL A 8 -17.38 8.20 25.39
C VAL A 8 -16.56 6.92 25.48
N PRO A 9 -17.13 5.75 25.09
CA PRO A 9 -16.40 4.49 25.20
C PRO A 9 -15.07 4.54 24.42
N PRO A 10 -14.04 3.82 24.87
CA PRO A 10 -12.76 3.75 24.17
C PRO A 10 -12.95 3.35 22.70
N GLY A 11 -12.10 3.85 21.80
CA GLY A 11 -12.22 3.57 20.36
C GLY A 11 -12.09 2.08 20.00
N THR A 12 -11.42 1.26 20.83
CA THR A 12 -11.42 -0.20 20.72
C THR A 12 -12.79 -0.80 20.97
N GLU A 13 -13.51 -0.29 21.97
CA GLU A 13 -14.86 -0.73 22.31
C GLU A 13 -15.88 -0.33 21.23
N LEU A 14 -15.81 0.92 20.74
CA LEU A 14 -16.67 1.38 19.66
C LEU A 14 -16.48 0.53 18.39
N ARG A 15 -15.24 0.17 18.04
CA ARG A 15 -14.94 -0.72 16.91
C ARG A 15 -15.50 -2.12 17.12
N ARG A 16 -15.38 -2.67 18.32
CA ARG A 16 -15.93 -4.00 18.65
C ARG A 16 -17.44 -4.02 18.51
N ARG A 17 -18.14 -3.02 19.06
CA ARG A 17 -19.61 -2.89 18.96
C ARG A 17 -20.06 -2.76 17.51
N ALA A 18 -19.45 -1.86 16.74
CA ALA A 18 -19.77 -1.69 15.33
C ALA A 18 -19.60 -3.00 14.53
N ARG A 19 -18.56 -3.80 14.82
CA ARG A 19 -18.35 -5.09 14.16
C ARG A 19 -19.42 -6.12 14.54
N ALA A 20 -19.85 -6.14 15.80
CA ALA A 20 -20.92 -7.03 16.24
C ALA A 20 -22.27 -6.66 15.60
N GLU A 21 -22.58 -5.37 15.55
CA GLU A 21 -23.81 -4.84 14.92
C GLU A 21 -23.85 -5.09 13.41
N ALA A 22 -22.71 -4.94 12.73
CA ALA A 22 -22.59 -5.15 11.28
C ALA A 22 -22.37 -6.61 10.89
N LEU A 23 -22.30 -7.55 11.84
CA LEU A 23 -21.96 -8.96 11.54
C LEU A 23 -22.89 -9.60 10.49
N PRO A 24 -24.23 -9.43 10.52
CA PRO A 24 -25.11 -9.99 9.49
C PRO A 24 -24.82 -9.42 8.09
N PHE A 25 -24.53 -8.12 8.00
CA PHE A 25 -24.16 -7.46 6.76
C PHE A 25 -22.83 -7.98 6.22
N LEU A 26 -21.80 -8.09 7.08
CA LEU A 26 -20.48 -8.60 6.69
C LEU A 26 -20.56 -10.05 6.19
N SER A 27 -21.33 -10.91 6.89
CA SER A 27 -21.52 -12.30 6.49
C SER A 27 -22.20 -12.44 5.13
N ALA A 28 -23.07 -11.51 4.75
CA ALA A 28 -23.77 -11.53 3.46
C ALA A 28 -22.89 -11.06 2.29
N LEU A 29 -21.88 -10.23 2.54
CA LEU A 29 -21.02 -9.68 1.48
C LEU A 29 -19.98 -10.67 0.93
N ALA A 30 -19.67 -11.75 1.67
CA ALA A 30 -18.68 -12.77 1.28
C ALA A 30 -17.33 -12.19 0.78
N LEU A 31 -16.87 -11.07 1.36
CA LEU A 31 -15.63 -10.42 0.96
C LEU A 31 -14.41 -11.18 1.49
N PRO A 32 -13.31 -11.24 0.73
CA PRO A 32 -12.03 -11.76 1.23
C PRO A 32 -11.50 -10.91 2.37
N ASP A 33 -10.76 -11.52 3.31
CA ASP A 33 -10.06 -10.76 4.37
C ASP A 33 -8.95 -9.90 3.73
N PRO A 34 -9.02 -8.56 3.80
CA PRO A 34 -7.98 -7.69 3.26
C PRO A 34 -6.60 -7.97 3.85
N ALA A 35 -6.53 -8.41 5.10
CA ALA A 35 -5.28 -8.74 5.76
C ALA A 35 -4.64 -10.01 5.19
N ASP A 36 -5.43 -10.97 4.71
CA ASP A 36 -4.91 -12.16 4.03
C ASP A 36 -4.30 -11.82 2.68
N ALA A 37 -4.92 -10.90 1.92
CA ALA A 37 -4.35 -10.41 0.68
C ALA A 37 -2.97 -9.77 0.93
N VAL A 38 -2.87 -8.84 1.90
CA VAL A 38 -1.59 -8.21 2.25
C VAL A 38 -0.56 -9.24 2.72
N ARG A 39 -0.95 -10.21 3.57
CA ARG A 39 -0.04 -11.30 4.01
C ARG A 39 0.49 -12.12 2.85
N ALA A 40 -0.35 -12.45 1.86
CA ALA A 40 0.04 -13.22 0.69
C ALA A 40 1.11 -12.48 -0.13
N TRP A 41 0.91 -11.18 -0.40
CA TRP A 41 1.87 -10.33 -1.11
C TRP A 41 3.18 -10.16 -0.33
N THR A 42 3.12 -9.91 0.98
CA THR A 42 4.30 -9.84 1.84
C THR A 42 5.14 -11.10 1.76
N LYS A 43 4.52 -12.30 1.74
CA LYS A 43 5.24 -13.56 1.59
C LYS A 43 6.00 -13.62 0.26
N GLN A 44 5.39 -13.16 -0.85
CA GLN A 44 6.08 -13.14 -2.15
C GLN A 44 7.33 -12.26 -2.13
N VAL A 45 7.26 -11.11 -1.47
CA VAL A 45 8.42 -10.21 -1.32
C VAL A 45 9.56 -10.92 -0.58
N THR A 46 9.26 -11.67 0.49
CA THR A 46 10.29 -12.40 1.25
C THR A 46 10.95 -13.55 0.47
N THR A 47 10.30 -14.03 -0.59
CA THR A 47 10.81 -15.11 -1.45
C THR A 47 11.44 -14.60 -2.74
N ALA A 48 11.42 -13.29 -2.99
CA ALA A 48 11.97 -12.70 -4.20
C ALA A 48 13.50 -12.88 -4.25
N GLN A 49 14.00 -13.28 -5.41
CA GLN A 49 15.41 -13.61 -5.65
C GLN A 49 16.20 -12.46 -6.28
N SER A 50 15.52 -11.38 -6.69
CA SER A 50 16.16 -10.22 -7.33
C SER A 50 15.45 -8.91 -7.02
N ALA A 51 16.19 -7.81 -7.14
CA ALA A 51 15.63 -6.46 -6.99
C ALA A 51 14.51 -6.18 -8.02
N ALA A 52 14.61 -6.75 -9.23
CA ALA A 52 13.56 -6.64 -10.24
C ALA A 52 12.26 -7.34 -9.80
N GLN A 53 12.35 -8.54 -9.20
CA GLN A 53 11.18 -9.23 -8.65
C GLN A 53 10.55 -8.45 -7.50
N VAL A 54 11.36 -7.92 -6.58
CA VAL A 54 10.87 -7.06 -5.49
C VAL A 54 10.16 -5.82 -6.05
N HIS A 55 10.76 -5.16 -7.05
CA HIS A 55 10.18 -3.99 -7.67
C HIS A 55 8.81 -4.29 -8.29
N VAL A 56 8.68 -5.33 -9.11
CA VAL A 56 7.39 -5.72 -9.73
C VAL A 56 6.33 -6.03 -8.67
N LEU A 57 6.70 -6.69 -7.57
CA LEU A 57 5.78 -6.98 -6.48
C LEU A 57 5.31 -5.72 -5.74
N LEU A 58 6.17 -4.72 -5.57
CA LEU A 58 5.82 -3.44 -4.95
C LEU A 58 5.02 -2.55 -5.91
N ASP A 59 5.39 -2.52 -7.19
CA ASP A 59 4.69 -1.80 -8.26
C ASP A 59 3.29 -2.39 -8.55
N ALA A 60 3.03 -3.64 -8.20
CA ALA A 60 1.65 -4.15 -8.17
C ALA A 60 0.80 -3.54 -7.04
N GLN A 61 1.44 -3.02 -5.98
CA GLN A 61 0.76 -2.40 -4.84
C GLN A 61 0.69 -0.87 -4.94
N THR A 62 1.49 -0.26 -5.84
CA THR A 62 1.67 1.19 -6.01
C THR A 62 1.63 1.59 -7.49
N GLY A 63 1.37 2.84 -7.85
CA GLY A 63 1.73 3.38 -9.18
C GLY A 63 0.92 2.92 -10.41
N SER A 64 0.20 1.80 -10.35
CA SER A 64 -0.69 1.32 -11.42
C SER A 64 -2.17 1.59 -11.10
N GLU A 65 -3.04 1.71 -12.12
CA GLU A 65 -4.49 1.87 -11.94
C GLU A 65 -5.14 0.72 -11.15
N ALA A 66 -4.49 -0.46 -11.13
CA ALA A 66 -4.92 -1.63 -10.38
C ALA A 66 -4.31 -1.74 -8.97
N SER A 67 -3.61 -0.70 -8.50
CA SER A 67 -2.87 -0.76 -7.25
C SER A 67 -3.78 -0.78 -6.02
N THR A 68 -3.38 -1.55 -5.00
CA THR A 68 -4.09 -1.64 -3.72
C THR A 68 -4.21 -0.27 -3.03
N LEU A 69 -3.20 0.59 -3.16
CA LEU A 69 -3.22 1.95 -2.59
C LEU A 69 -4.26 2.85 -3.25
N LEU A 70 -4.38 2.82 -4.57
CA LEU A 70 -5.43 3.57 -5.28
C LEU A 70 -6.82 3.03 -4.94
N ALA A 71 -6.98 1.70 -4.85
CA ALA A 71 -8.24 1.10 -4.43
C ALA A 71 -8.64 1.54 -3.01
N LEU A 72 -7.67 1.62 -2.08
CA LEU A 72 -7.91 2.12 -0.73
C LEU A 72 -8.25 3.62 -0.72
N ARG A 73 -7.59 4.42 -1.57
CA ARG A 73 -7.91 5.84 -1.76
C ARG A 73 -9.36 6.02 -2.20
N ASP A 74 -9.81 5.24 -3.17
CA ASP A 74 -11.17 5.32 -3.69
C ASP A 74 -12.21 4.86 -2.67
N LEU A 75 -11.89 3.84 -1.85
CA LEU A 75 -12.71 3.44 -0.70
C LEU A 75 -12.88 4.58 0.31
N LEU A 76 -11.81 5.32 0.64
CA LEU A 76 -11.88 6.47 1.55
C LEU A 76 -12.72 7.61 0.96
N ARG A 77 -12.62 7.86 -0.35
CA ARG A 77 -13.46 8.85 -1.04
C ARG A 77 -14.94 8.45 -1.03
N ALA A 78 -15.24 7.17 -1.19
CA ALA A 78 -16.60 6.65 -1.06
C ALA A 78 -17.14 6.83 0.38
N ALA A 79 -16.32 6.55 1.40
CA ALA A 79 -16.67 6.82 2.79
C ALA A 79 -16.90 8.32 3.06
N ALA A 80 -16.10 9.20 2.46
CA ALA A 80 -16.29 10.65 2.55
C ALA A 80 -17.63 11.08 1.95
N ALA A 81 -17.98 10.57 0.76
CA ALA A 81 -19.27 10.84 0.13
C ALA A 81 -20.43 10.39 1.02
N TRP A 82 -20.36 9.16 1.56
CA TRP A 82 -21.36 8.63 2.48
C TRP A 82 -21.56 9.51 3.73
N CYS A 83 -20.47 10.03 4.30
CA CYS A 83 -20.52 10.96 5.44
C CYS A 83 -21.15 12.29 5.05
N ARG A 84 -20.81 12.84 3.89
CA ARG A 84 -21.37 14.10 3.39
C ARG A 84 -22.88 13.99 3.21
N ASP A 85 -23.34 12.90 2.60
CA ASP A 85 -24.77 12.64 2.35
C ASP A 85 -25.58 12.49 3.65
N ARG A 86 -24.91 12.22 4.78
CA ARG A 86 -25.50 12.08 6.12
C ARG A 86 -25.27 13.29 7.01
N GLY A 87 -24.86 14.43 6.44
CA GLY A 87 -24.68 15.67 7.20
C GLY A 87 -23.48 15.64 8.14
N GLN A 88 -22.45 14.84 7.84
CA GLN A 88 -21.21 14.75 8.62
C GLN A 88 -20.00 15.34 7.85
N PRO A 89 -19.99 16.65 7.53
CA PRO A 89 -18.98 17.25 6.66
C PRO A 89 -17.57 17.21 7.25
N ALA A 90 -17.41 17.36 8.57
CA ALA A 90 -16.11 17.30 9.22
C ALA A 90 -15.47 15.90 9.13
N LEU A 91 -16.29 14.83 9.20
CA LEU A 91 -15.80 13.46 8.99
C LEU A 91 -15.50 13.20 7.52
N ALA A 92 -16.34 13.69 6.61
CA ALA A 92 -16.08 13.60 5.18
C ALA A 92 -14.73 14.25 4.81
N GLU A 93 -14.44 15.43 5.33
CA GLU A 93 -13.17 16.12 5.08
C GLU A 93 -11.98 15.33 5.64
N ARG A 94 -12.11 14.71 6.83
CA ARG A 94 -11.08 13.84 7.38
C ARG A 94 -10.79 12.64 6.47
N TYR A 95 -11.81 12.00 5.93
CA TYR A 95 -11.64 10.90 4.97
C TYR A 95 -10.95 11.37 3.68
N LEU A 96 -11.30 12.54 3.14
CA LEU A 96 -10.63 13.10 1.95
C LEU A 96 -9.14 13.39 2.22
N ARG A 97 -8.83 14.06 3.34
CA ARG A 97 -7.43 14.31 3.72
C ARG A 97 -6.64 13.01 3.88
N THR A 98 -7.24 11.97 4.46
CA THR A 98 -6.59 10.66 4.56
C THR A 98 -6.40 10.01 3.19
N SER A 99 -7.34 10.15 2.26
CA SER A 99 -7.18 9.73 0.85
C SER A 99 -5.99 10.44 0.21
N ASP A 100 -5.83 11.74 0.42
CA ASP A 100 -4.73 12.51 -0.17
C ASP A 100 -3.36 12.09 0.37
N LEU A 101 -3.28 11.67 1.64
CA LEU A 101 -2.06 11.07 2.19
C LEU A 101 -1.68 9.76 1.49
N LEU A 102 -2.66 8.98 1.01
CA LEU A 102 -2.37 7.77 0.23
C LEU A 102 -1.81 8.11 -1.16
N ASP A 103 -2.27 9.19 -1.79
CA ASP A 103 -1.72 9.67 -3.06
C ASP A 103 -0.24 10.09 -2.91
N ILE A 104 0.09 10.78 -1.81
CA ILE A 104 1.47 11.14 -1.48
C ILE A 104 2.30 9.88 -1.23
N THR A 105 1.76 8.92 -0.47
CA THR A 105 2.44 7.66 -0.16
C THR A 105 2.73 6.85 -1.43
N ASP A 106 1.78 6.81 -2.36
CA ASP A 106 1.92 6.11 -3.65
C ASP A 106 3.10 6.66 -4.46
N ARG A 107 3.18 7.99 -4.60
CA ARG A 107 4.29 8.65 -5.30
C ARG A 107 5.64 8.38 -4.63
N GLN A 108 5.69 8.39 -3.30
CA GLN A 108 6.92 8.11 -2.55
C GLN A 108 7.38 6.67 -2.73
N LEU A 109 6.46 5.71 -2.71
CA LEU A 109 6.78 4.30 -2.92
C LEU A 109 7.22 4.01 -4.35
N TYR A 110 6.58 4.64 -5.35
CA TYR A 110 7.03 4.58 -6.73
C TYR A 110 8.49 5.07 -6.86
N GLN A 111 8.81 6.24 -6.28
CA GLN A 111 10.18 6.78 -6.31
C GLN A 111 11.18 5.83 -5.62
N LEU A 112 10.82 5.27 -4.46
CA LEU A 112 11.66 4.30 -3.77
C LEU A 112 11.93 3.04 -4.62
N GLY A 113 10.92 2.59 -5.37
CA GLY A 113 11.05 1.50 -6.34
C GLY A 113 12.07 1.81 -7.44
N VAL A 114 12.01 3.02 -8.00
CA VAL A 114 12.97 3.51 -9.02
C VAL A 114 14.38 3.62 -8.45
N ASP A 115 14.53 4.14 -7.24
CA ASP A 115 15.82 4.26 -6.56
C ASP A 115 16.44 2.87 -6.32
N HIS A 116 15.62 1.90 -5.88
CA HIS A 116 16.05 0.53 -5.68
C HIS A 116 16.53 -0.14 -6.98
N LEU A 117 15.78 0.02 -8.09
CA LEU A 117 16.20 -0.47 -9.41
C LEU A 117 17.52 0.16 -9.88
N SER A 118 17.66 1.47 -9.70
CA SER A 118 18.83 2.24 -10.11
C SER A 118 20.09 1.79 -9.38
N ALA A 119 19.99 1.54 -8.06
CA ALA A 119 21.08 1.06 -7.23
C ALA A 119 21.58 -0.33 -7.65
N PHE A 120 20.70 -1.22 -8.12
CA PHE A 120 21.07 -2.54 -8.60
C PHE A 120 21.61 -2.53 -10.05
N HIS A 121 21.10 -1.65 -10.92
CA HIS A 121 21.63 -1.48 -12.27
C HIS A 121 23.06 -0.92 -12.28
N THR A 122 23.35 0.06 -11.43
CA THR A 122 24.71 0.63 -11.31
C THR A 122 25.72 -0.32 -10.67
N ARG A 123 25.25 -1.40 -10.00
CA ARG A 123 26.10 -2.40 -9.35
C ARG A 123 26.39 -3.64 -10.22
N ALA A 124 25.80 -3.74 -11.42
CA ALA A 124 26.15 -4.79 -12.36
C ALA A 124 27.66 -4.69 -12.68
N PRO A 125 28.43 -5.80 -12.66
CA PRO A 125 29.85 -5.73 -12.90
C PRO A 125 30.05 -5.22 -14.32
N GLN A 126 30.83 -4.15 -14.47
CA GLN A 126 31.53 -3.91 -15.72
C GLN A 126 32.33 -5.17 -16.01
N VAL A 127 31.77 -6.05 -16.84
CA VAL A 127 32.55 -7.12 -17.45
C VAL A 127 33.61 -6.37 -18.25
N ARG A 128 34.82 -6.26 -17.68
CA ARG A 128 36.00 -5.79 -18.39
C ARG A 128 36.14 -6.70 -19.60
N SER A 129 35.69 -6.22 -20.75
CA SER A 129 36.08 -6.76 -22.04
C SER A 129 37.51 -6.33 -22.30
N ASP A 130 38.45 -6.86 -21.53
CA ASP A 130 39.87 -6.81 -21.91
C ASP A 130 40.10 -8.00 -22.86
N ARG A 131 39.64 -7.82 -24.10
CA ARG A 131 40.26 -8.46 -25.25
C ARG A 131 41.72 -8.02 -25.29
N LYS A 132 42.62 -8.79 -24.68
CA LYS A 132 44.01 -8.85 -25.15
C LYS A 132 44.12 -10.02 -26.11
N GLY A 133 44.12 -9.69 -27.40
CA GLY A 133 44.49 -10.61 -28.47
C GLY A 133 45.92 -11.12 -28.27
N PRO A 134 46.26 -12.27 -28.86
CA PRO A 134 47.60 -12.83 -28.75
C PRO A 134 48.58 -11.94 -29.54
N THR A 135 49.53 -11.32 -28.85
CA THR A 135 50.71 -10.75 -29.50
C THR A 135 51.66 -11.88 -29.83
N THR A 136 51.59 -12.37 -31.06
CA THR A 136 52.70 -13.07 -31.71
C THR A 136 53.81 -12.06 -31.98
N GLU A 137 54.94 -12.18 -31.28
CA GLU A 137 56.22 -11.67 -31.76
C GLU A 137 57.19 -12.85 -31.87
N SER A 138 57.35 -13.31 -33.11
CA SER A 138 58.53 -13.98 -33.61
C SER A 138 59.44 -12.90 -34.20
N HIS A 139 60.68 -12.82 -33.75
CA HIS A 139 61.91 -12.75 -34.57
C HIS A 139 63.14 -12.49 -33.70
#